data_AF-E2Q8U9-F1
#
_entry.id   AF-E2Q8U9-F1
#
_cell.length_a   1.000
_cell.length_b   1.000
_cell.length_c   1.000
_cell.angle_alpha   90.00
_cell.angle_beta   90.00
_cell.angle_gamma   90.00
#
_symmetry.space_group_name_H-M   'P 1'
#
loop_
_entity.id
_entity.type
_entity.pdbx_description
1 polymer ?
#
loop_
_entity_poly.entity_id
_entity_poly.type
_entity_poly.pdbx_seq_one_letter_code
_entity_poly.pdbx_strand_id
1 'polypeptide(L)'
;MASKTFVPAFEAKVGNWTYYSCLMSYAQVAREINFAHELGGNRDLGTMIQRGVGNRTEDITEYLLTNENRFLGALIVAVWGGHPDYLPLAMDDDAANQAVLEGIDRNFGVLTFDGTHQFFALDGQHRLKAIKDAVKRNPDLGSEDITVIVVPHFNTPEGRQRTRRLFTNINRNAKTTSAGENIALDEDDSFAILTRRLLDEDAFLSQAHVVNVFTKVGKDDGELRLASRQVSSTSPAWSSIPVLYDIVKEIGFDLPCAAGRSAQRAADEILDQSYEILATRMQELLDACGNLRRRYTDAVTPKDVRAPKGRDGAGHPFMRPIVQVQVARAVRHFLEQGTLEWSELMKRLADLDWRMSAAPFSSCWIETPDGPKQGKMATAKENGQLLYELLLVHMAPRSKAQITRAVRSYSDLMKTKYPVPVDELLEALPAEDV
;
A
#
# COMPACT_ATOMS: atom_id res chain seq x y z
N MET A 1 31.50 4.63 37.47
CA MET A 1 30.74 5.90 37.42
C MET A 1 29.84 5.81 36.20
N ALA A 2 28.52 6.01 36.33
CA ALA A 2 27.66 6.07 35.15
C ALA A 2 28.17 7.19 34.23
N SER A 3 28.42 6.90 32.95
CA SER A 3 28.88 7.92 32.01
C SER A 3 27.74 8.93 31.82
N LYS A 4 27.97 10.19 32.19
CA LYS A 4 27.01 11.26 31.88
C LYS A 4 27.03 11.50 30.37
N THR A 5 25.86 11.48 29.75
CA THR A 5 25.68 11.87 28.35
C THR A 5 25.06 13.26 28.33
N PHE A 6 25.71 14.20 27.64
CA PHE A 6 25.22 15.56 27.43
C PHE A 6 24.71 15.68 26.01
N VAL A 7 23.48 16.17 25.84
CA VAL A 7 22.83 16.24 24.53
C VAL A 7 22.36 17.67 24.29
N PRO A 8 22.77 18.32 23.18
CA PRO A 8 22.27 19.64 22.83
C PRO A 8 20.76 19.58 22.55
N ALA A 9 20.03 20.53 23.11
CA ALA A 9 18.57 20.54 23.07
C ALA A 9 18.01 21.95 22.95
N PHE A 10 16.80 22.03 22.38
CA PHE A 10 15.99 23.23 22.37
C PHE A 10 14.74 23.03 23.24
N GLU A 11 14.56 23.86 24.27
CA GLU A 11 13.28 23.93 24.99
C GLU A 11 12.22 24.54 24.07
N ALA A 12 11.03 23.94 24.01
CA ALA A 12 9.93 24.42 23.20
C ALA A 12 8.60 24.29 23.93
N LYS A 13 7.64 25.13 23.54
CA LYS A 13 6.30 25.17 24.13
C LYS A 13 5.23 25.10 23.03
N VAL A 14 4.29 24.17 23.18
CA VAL A 14 3.10 24.03 22.31
C VAL A 14 1.87 23.80 23.17
N GLY A 15 0.90 24.70 23.09
CA GLY A 15 -0.26 24.69 23.98
C GLY A 15 0.19 24.75 25.44
N ASN A 16 -0.18 23.74 26.23
CA ASN A 16 0.24 23.62 27.62
C ASN A 16 1.48 22.73 27.83
N TRP A 17 2.10 22.20 26.78
CA TRP A 17 3.27 21.32 26.85
C TRP A 17 4.56 22.12 26.76
N THR A 18 5.46 21.87 27.71
CA THR A 18 6.90 22.12 27.53
C THR A 18 7.54 20.80 27.10
N TYR A 19 8.37 20.83 26.06
CA TYR A 19 9.13 19.68 25.59
C TYR A 19 10.52 20.14 25.15
N TYR A 20 11.42 19.20 24.91
CA TYR A 20 12.78 19.47 24.48
C TYR A 20 13.07 18.70 23.21
N SER A 21 13.53 19.38 22.16
CA SER A 21 13.96 18.76 20.92
C SER A 21 15.47 18.63 20.94
N CYS A 22 16.00 17.42 20.86
CA CYS A 22 17.43 17.16 20.88
C CYS A 22 17.86 16.21 19.76
N LEU A 23 19.15 16.24 19.44
CA LEU A 23 19.78 15.34 18.46
C LEU A 23 20.56 14.28 19.22
N MET A 24 20.24 13.00 19.00
CA MET A 24 20.96 11.89 19.61
C MET A 24 21.45 10.94 18.53
N SER A 25 22.68 10.46 18.68
CA SER A 25 23.18 9.35 17.86
C SER A 25 22.40 8.06 18.14
N TYR A 26 22.31 7.16 17.16
CA TYR A 26 21.68 5.86 17.34
C TYR A 26 22.30 5.04 18.48
N ALA A 27 23.61 5.17 18.72
CA ALA A 27 24.26 4.56 19.87
C ALA A 27 23.74 5.13 21.22
N GLN A 28 23.57 6.46 21.31
CA GLN A 28 22.99 7.10 22.50
C GLN A 28 21.52 6.68 22.69
N VAL A 29 20.71 6.69 21.62
CA VAL A 29 19.32 6.23 21.67
C VAL A 29 19.22 4.78 22.15
N ALA A 30 20.06 3.89 21.63
CA ALA A 30 20.07 2.48 22.00
C ALA A 30 20.39 2.26 23.48
N ARG A 31 21.26 3.09 24.05
CA ARG A 31 21.73 3.03 25.44
C ARG A 31 20.79 3.70 26.43
N GLU A 32 20.35 4.93 26.14
CA GLU A 32 19.68 5.80 27.12
C GLU A 32 18.16 5.65 27.12
N ILE A 33 17.56 5.21 26.01
CA ILE A 33 16.09 5.16 25.85
C ILE A 33 15.59 3.72 26.02
N ASN A 34 14.64 3.57 26.93
CA ASN A 34 14.02 2.31 27.31
C ASN A 34 12.65 2.13 26.65
N PHE A 35 12.13 0.90 26.68
CA PHE A 35 10.80 0.63 26.16
C PHE A 35 9.74 0.97 27.21
N ALA A 36 8.64 1.61 26.82
CA ALA A 36 7.60 2.03 27.77
C ALA A 36 6.97 0.89 28.59
N HIS A 37 7.08 -0.37 28.16
CA HIS A 37 6.58 -1.53 28.91
C HIS A 37 7.47 -1.92 30.10
N GLU A 38 8.72 -1.41 30.16
CA GLU A 38 9.69 -1.70 31.24
C GLU A 38 9.40 -0.89 32.53
N LEU A 39 8.43 0.05 32.50
CA LEU A 39 8.03 0.91 33.62
C LEU A 39 7.23 0.22 34.74
N GLY A 40 6.74 -1.01 34.54
CA GLY A 40 6.19 -1.86 35.61
C GLY A 40 4.79 -1.52 36.16
N GLY A 41 4.11 -2.54 36.67
CA GLY A 41 2.94 -2.45 37.57
C GLY A 41 1.79 -3.40 37.24
N ASN A 42 1.37 -3.49 35.97
CA ASN A 42 0.26 -4.35 35.57
C ASN A 42 0.59 -5.09 34.26
N ARG A 43 0.68 -6.44 34.34
CA ARG A 43 1.06 -7.33 33.24
C ARG A 43 0.13 -7.20 32.02
N ASP A 44 -1.12 -6.79 32.24
CA ASP A 44 -2.14 -6.67 31.17
C ASP A 44 -2.05 -5.34 30.37
N LEU A 45 -1.59 -4.27 31.01
CA LEU A 45 -1.30 -2.98 30.35
C LEU A 45 0.03 -3.03 29.60
N GLY A 46 1.03 -3.70 30.17
CA GLY A 46 2.30 -3.97 29.49
C GLY A 46 2.12 -4.83 28.23
N THR A 47 1.19 -5.80 28.26
CA THR A 47 0.88 -6.65 27.09
C THR A 47 0.10 -5.91 25.99
N MET A 48 -0.74 -4.90 26.31
CA MET A 48 -1.34 -4.04 25.28
C MET A 48 -0.30 -3.14 24.59
N ILE A 49 0.69 -2.65 25.32
CA ILE A 49 1.84 -1.89 24.76
C ILE A 49 2.73 -2.84 23.91
N GLN A 50 2.90 -4.11 24.31
CA GLN A 50 3.65 -5.12 23.55
C GLN A 50 3.01 -5.53 22.22
N ARG A 51 1.68 -5.57 22.11
CA ARG A 51 0.98 -5.99 20.87
C ARG A 51 1.28 -5.12 19.64
N GLY A 52 1.96 -3.98 19.83
CA GLY A 52 2.50 -3.20 18.73
C GLY A 52 3.71 -3.85 18.06
N VAL A 53 4.68 -4.41 18.81
CA VAL A 53 6.00 -4.84 18.31
C VAL A 53 5.91 -6.18 17.56
N GLY A 54 5.36 -6.15 16.34
CA GLY A 54 5.32 -7.28 15.40
C GLY A 54 6.26 -7.09 14.21
N ASN A 55 5.99 -7.80 13.09
CA ASN A 55 6.77 -7.85 11.84
C ASN A 55 7.34 -6.51 11.34
N ARG A 56 6.63 -5.40 11.61
CA ARG A 56 7.04 -4.04 11.22
C ARG A 56 8.42 -3.63 11.75
N THR A 57 8.89 -4.20 12.87
CA THR A 57 10.24 -3.94 13.38
C THR A 57 11.31 -4.52 12.46
N GLU A 58 11.10 -5.72 11.91
CA GLU A 58 12.07 -6.37 11.03
C GLU A 58 12.24 -5.56 9.75
N ASP A 59 11.13 -5.09 9.16
CA ASP A 59 11.15 -4.25 7.95
C ASP A 59 11.93 -2.95 8.18
N ILE A 60 11.71 -2.26 9.30
CA ILE A 60 12.45 -1.02 9.63
C ILE A 60 13.93 -1.33 9.89
N THR A 61 14.24 -2.45 10.53
CA THR A 61 15.64 -2.85 10.78
C THR A 61 16.36 -3.09 9.46
N GLU A 62 15.71 -3.77 8.51
CA GLU A 62 16.29 -4.03 7.20
C GLU A 62 16.42 -2.74 6.38
N TYR A 63 15.43 -1.84 6.44
CA TYR A 63 15.50 -0.50 5.85
C TYR A 63 16.73 0.28 6.32
N LEU A 64 17.00 0.29 7.64
CA LEU A 64 18.19 0.93 8.21
C LEU A 64 19.51 0.29 7.78
N LEU A 65 19.51 -1.00 7.43
CA LEU A 65 20.75 -1.70 7.07
C LEU A 65 21.05 -1.68 5.57
N THR A 66 20.01 -1.58 4.74
CA THR A 66 20.13 -1.79 3.28
C THR A 66 19.90 -0.53 2.46
N ASN A 67 19.13 0.44 2.97
CA ASN A 67 18.80 1.65 2.23
C ASN A 67 19.79 2.77 2.57
N GLU A 68 20.42 3.37 1.55
CA GLU A 68 21.30 4.54 1.72
C GLU A 68 20.51 5.80 2.10
N ASN A 69 19.27 5.92 1.62
CA ASN A 69 18.35 7.03 1.90
C ASN A 69 17.49 6.76 3.15
N ARG A 70 18.12 6.20 4.20
CA ARG A 70 17.46 5.79 5.44
C ARG A 70 17.17 6.98 6.36
N PHE A 71 15.96 7.51 6.30
CA PHE A 71 15.50 8.56 7.20
C PHE A 71 14.43 8.05 8.15
N LEU A 72 14.58 8.33 9.44
CA LEU A 72 13.57 8.07 10.46
C LEU A 72 13.01 9.36 11.04
N GLY A 73 11.69 9.44 11.14
CA GLY A 73 11.04 10.50 11.90
C GLY A 73 11.43 10.46 13.39
N ALA A 74 11.23 11.58 14.09
CA ALA A 74 11.63 11.75 15.47
C ALA A 74 11.01 10.73 16.45
N LEU A 75 11.77 10.34 17.48
CA LEU A 75 11.25 9.57 18.61
C LEU A 75 10.61 10.51 19.63
N ILE A 76 9.44 10.16 20.16
CA ILE A 76 8.83 10.90 21.28
C ILE A 76 9.10 10.11 22.55
N VAL A 77 9.77 10.74 23.51
CA VAL A 77 10.30 10.11 24.71
C VAL A 77 9.73 10.80 25.95
N ALA A 78 9.27 10.03 26.93
CA ALA A 78 8.88 10.52 28.25
C ALA A 78 10.03 10.45 29.23
N VAL A 79 10.19 11.48 30.06
CA VAL A 79 11.10 11.49 31.22
C VAL A 79 10.32 11.15 32.47
N TRP A 80 10.56 9.98 33.06
CA TRP A 80 9.88 9.57 34.27
C TRP A 80 10.47 10.27 35.50
N GLY A 81 9.59 10.76 36.38
CA GLY A 81 9.99 11.32 37.67
C GLY A 81 10.07 12.85 37.71
N GLY A 82 9.72 13.55 36.62
CA GLY A 82 9.62 15.01 36.62
C GLY A 82 10.15 15.67 35.36
N HIS A 83 10.74 16.84 35.53
CA HIS A 83 11.42 17.57 34.46
C HIS A 83 12.79 16.93 34.19
N PRO A 84 13.24 16.84 32.93
CA PRO A 84 14.63 16.50 32.67
C PRO A 84 15.57 17.55 33.26
N ASP A 85 16.79 17.12 33.56
CA ASP A 85 17.88 18.03 33.90
C ASP A 85 18.32 18.79 32.64
N TYR A 86 17.90 20.05 32.55
CA TYR A 86 18.14 20.94 31.42
C TYR A 86 18.89 22.18 31.89
N LEU A 87 20.06 22.39 31.29
CA LEU A 87 20.88 23.57 31.52
C LEU A 87 20.73 24.52 30.32
N PRO A 88 20.04 25.67 30.46
CA PRO A 88 20.02 26.67 29.41
C PRO A 88 21.43 27.24 29.20
N LEU A 89 21.82 27.40 27.95
CA LEU A 89 23.11 27.97 27.57
C LEU A 89 22.89 29.27 26.79
N ALA A 90 23.56 30.33 27.22
CA ALA A 90 23.69 31.54 26.42
C ALA A 90 24.77 31.33 25.35
N MET A 91 24.54 31.85 24.15
CA MET A 91 25.61 31.98 23.16
C MET A 91 26.45 33.21 23.50
N ASP A 92 27.77 33.12 23.33
CA ASP A 92 28.67 34.26 23.60
C ASP A 92 28.33 35.45 22.68
N ASP A 93 28.55 36.67 23.19
CA ASP A 93 28.43 37.90 22.43
C ASP A 93 29.51 37.95 21.33
N ASP A 94 29.19 37.43 20.15
CA ASP A 94 29.96 37.69 18.94
C ASP A 94 29.49 39.02 18.33
N ALA A 95 30.22 40.09 18.62
CA ALA A 95 29.91 41.44 18.14
C ALA A 95 29.79 41.54 16.59
N ALA A 96 30.43 40.65 15.83
CA ALA A 96 30.33 40.62 14.37
C ALA A 96 29.04 39.95 13.88
N ASN A 97 28.48 39.02 14.68
CA ASN A 97 27.32 38.20 14.33
C ASN A 97 26.11 38.43 15.26
N GLN A 98 26.16 39.47 16.09
CA GLN A 98 25.16 39.74 17.13
C GLN A 98 23.73 39.83 16.58
N ALA A 99 23.55 40.46 15.42
CA ALA A 99 22.25 40.57 14.75
C ALA A 99 21.65 39.21 14.31
N VAL A 100 22.48 38.18 14.16
CA VAL A 100 22.06 36.81 13.81
C VAL A 100 21.84 35.97 15.08
N LEU A 101 22.67 36.15 16.10
CA LEU A 101 22.60 35.39 17.36
C LEU A 101 21.47 35.84 18.27
N GLU A 102 21.08 37.13 18.19
CA GLU A 102 20.02 37.72 19.00
C GLU A 102 18.68 37.00 18.77
N GLY A 103 18.25 36.19 19.74
CA GLY A 103 16.98 35.46 19.72
C GLY A 103 17.07 33.97 19.41
N ILE A 104 18.20 33.46 18.88
CA ILE A 104 18.42 32.02 18.63
C ILE A 104 18.77 31.28 19.94
N ASP A 105 19.47 31.96 20.83
CA ASP A 105 19.95 31.50 22.13
C ASP A 105 18.83 31.26 23.17
N ARG A 106 17.66 31.90 23.01
CA ARG A 106 16.58 31.93 24.03
C ARG A 106 16.06 30.56 24.47
N ASN A 107 16.25 29.55 23.64
CA ASN A 107 15.73 28.22 23.84
C ASN A 107 16.81 27.13 23.81
N PHE A 108 18.09 27.49 23.65
CA PHE A 108 19.17 26.53 23.53
C PHE A 108 19.74 26.11 24.88
N GLY A 109 20.12 24.85 25.00
CA GLY A 109 20.71 24.31 26.22
C GLY A 109 21.16 22.87 26.08
N VAL A 110 21.45 22.24 27.21
CA VAL A 110 21.95 20.87 27.29
C VAL A 110 21.05 20.04 28.19
N LEU A 111 20.63 18.88 27.69
CA LEU A 111 20.00 17.83 28.50
C LEU A 111 21.05 16.87 29.05
N THR A 112 20.96 16.56 30.34
CA THR A 112 21.81 15.57 30.99
C THR A 112 21.10 14.22 31.10
N PHE A 113 21.75 13.17 30.60
CA PHE A 113 21.36 11.78 30.81
C PHE A 113 22.45 11.11 31.66
N ASP A 114 22.19 10.97 32.97
CA ASP A 114 23.12 10.40 33.95
C ASP A 114 22.54 9.20 34.71
N GLY A 115 21.40 8.69 34.26
CA GLY A 115 20.66 7.58 34.87
C GLY A 115 19.79 7.97 36.07
N THR A 116 19.78 9.23 36.50
CA THR A 116 18.85 9.71 37.55
C THR A 116 17.40 9.69 37.08
N HIS A 117 17.20 10.02 35.81
CA HIS A 117 15.91 9.97 35.13
C HIS A 117 15.85 8.77 34.20
N GLN A 118 14.67 8.17 34.10
CA GLN A 118 14.42 7.09 33.16
C GLN A 118 13.65 7.62 31.95
N PHE A 119 14.18 7.35 30.76
CA PHE A 119 13.64 7.81 29.48
C PHE A 119 12.96 6.66 28.74
N PHE A 120 11.74 6.87 28.26
CA PHE A 120 10.97 5.82 27.59
C PHE A 120 10.32 6.29 26.31
N ALA A 121 10.39 5.50 25.24
CA ALA A 121 9.70 5.81 23.99
C ALA A 121 8.18 5.75 24.16
N LEU A 122 7.54 6.92 24.11
CA LEU A 122 6.09 7.08 23.98
C LEU A 122 5.64 6.77 22.57
N ASP A 123 6.30 7.30 21.55
CA ASP A 123 6.03 7.00 20.14
C ASP A 123 7.32 6.60 19.42
N GLY A 124 7.19 5.72 18.42
CA GLY A 124 8.31 5.15 17.69
C GLY A 124 8.95 3.94 18.37
N GLN A 125 8.18 3.13 19.11
CA GLN A 125 8.69 1.91 19.75
C GLN A 125 9.28 0.91 18.74
N HIS A 126 8.67 0.76 17.56
CA HIS A 126 9.25 -0.04 16.48
C HIS A 126 10.59 0.52 15.98
N ARG A 127 10.68 1.86 15.86
CA ARG A 127 11.90 2.56 15.45
C ARG A 127 13.00 2.41 16.49
N LEU A 128 12.69 2.58 17.78
CA LEU A 128 13.64 2.33 18.87
C LEU A 128 14.16 0.89 18.82
N LYS A 129 13.27 -0.10 18.65
CA LYS A 129 13.67 -1.51 18.53
C LYS A 129 14.54 -1.75 17.31
N ALA A 130 14.15 -1.22 16.16
CA ALA A 130 14.89 -1.34 14.91
C ALA A 130 16.28 -0.69 15.00
N ILE A 131 16.40 0.50 15.59
CA ILE A 131 17.70 1.15 15.86
C ILE A 131 18.56 0.26 16.75
N LYS A 132 18.00 -0.25 17.86
CA LYS A 132 18.73 -1.15 18.78
C LYS A 132 19.20 -2.44 18.10
N ASP A 133 18.43 -2.98 17.17
CA ASP A 133 18.78 -4.22 16.46
C ASP A 133 19.72 -3.96 15.27
N ALA A 134 19.53 -2.85 14.55
CA ALA A 134 20.39 -2.43 13.44
C ALA A 134 21.81 -2.08 13.92
N VAL A 135 21.96 -1.31 15.00
CA VAL A 135 23.28 -0.98 15.59
C VAL A 135 24.01 -2.23 16.09
N LYS A 136 23.29 -3.26 16.54
CA LYS A 136 23.91 -4.56 16.90
C LYS A 136 24.44 -5.32 15.68
N ARG A 137 23.73 -5.24 14.55
CA ARG A 137 24.11 -5.90 13.29
C ARG A 137 25.21 -5.14 12.55
N ASN A 138 25.14 -3.81 12.57
CA ASN A 138 26.10 -2.89 11.97
C ASN A 138 26.41 -1.74 12.96
N PRO A 139 27.49 -1.84 13.76
CA PRO A 139 27.87 -0.81 14.72
C PRO A 139 28.15 0.56 14.13
N ASP A 140 28.50 0.66 12.84
CA ASP A 140 28.80 1.93 12.17
C ASP A 140 27.57 2.84 12.07
N LEU A 141 26.36 2.25 12.04
CA LEU A 141 25.10 3.01 12.14
C LEU A 141 25.00 3.78 13.47
N GLY A 142 25.76 3.38 14.50
CA GLY A 142 25.75 4.02 15.80
C GLY A 142 26.11 5.51 15.79
N SER A 143 26.83 5.99 14.76
CA SER A 143 27.17 7.41 14.61
C SER A 143 26.11 8.24 13.86
N GLU A 144 25.10 7.61 13.25
CA GLU A 144 24.01 8.34 12.60
C GLU A 144 23.08 8.97 13.65
N ASP A 145 22.57 10.16 13.35
CA ASP A 145 21.78 10.96 14.28
C ASP A 145 20.26 10.84 14.04
N ILE A 146 19.48 11.04 15.10
CA ILE A 146 18.03 11.14 15.05
C ILE A 146 17.51 12.19 16.02
N THR A 147 16.45 12.87 15.58
CA THR A 147 15.71 13.80 16.44
C THR A 147 14.96 13.03 17.54
N VAL A 148 15.14 13.47 18.78
CA VAL A 148 14.44 12.97 19.96
C VAL A 148 13.67 14.12 20.59
N ILE A 149 12.36 13.93 20.78
CA ILE A 149 11.46 14.88 21.42
C ILE A 149 11.18 14.37 22.83
N VAL A 150 11.75 15.05 23.82
CA VAL A 150 11.66 14.70 25.23
C VAL A 150 10.52 15.47 25.89
N VAL A 151 9.58 14.75 26.51
CA VAL A 151 8.40 15.29 27.19
C VAL A 151 8.44 14.92 28.67
N PRO A 152 8.25 15.86 29.60
CA PRO A 152 8.25 15.55 31.03
C PRO A 152 7.04 14.69 31.43
N HIS A 153 7.28 13.69 32.27
CA HIS A 153 6.24 12.84 32.84
C HIS A 153 6.21 12.94 34.37
N PHE A 154 5.04 13.34 34.89
CA PHE A 154 4.80 13.44 36.33
C PHE A 154 4.04 12.20 36.83
N ASN A 155 4.55 11.58 37.89
CA ASN A 155 3.93 10.40 38.52
C ASN A 155 2.73 10.75 39.44
N THR A 156 1.93 11.75 39.06
CA THR A 156 0.66 12.08 39.69
C THR A 156 -0.51 11.46 38.90
N PRO A 157 -1.70 11.26 39.49
CA PRO A 157 -2.88 10.80 38.75
C PRO A 157 -3.15 11.62 37.48
N GLU A 158 -3.06 12.94 37.59
CA GLU A 158 -3.26 13.91 36.51
C GLU A 158 -2.16 13.81 35.45
N GLY A 159 -0.89 13.70 35.87
CA GLY A 159 0.26 13.57 34.96
C GLY A 159 0.23 12.27 34.14
N ARG A 160 -0.16 11.15 34.78
CA ARG A 160 -0.39 9.87 34.10
C ARG A 160 -1.54 9.95 33.11
N GLN A 161 -2.67 10.56 33.48
CA GLN A 161 -3.79 10.75 32.56
C GLN A 161 -3.39 11.63 31.36
N ARG A 162 -2.65 12.71 31.60
CA ARG A 162 -2.17 13.64 30.58
C ARG A 162 -1.25 12.95 29.56
N THR A 163 -0.33 12.12 30.04
CA THR A 163 0.59 11.35 29.18
C THR A 163 -0.16 10.31 28.33
N ARG A 164 -1.15 9.61 28.90
CA ARG A 164 -2.00 8.67 28.15
C ARG A 164 -2.82 9.36 27.06
N ARG A 165 -3.33 10.57 27.33
CA ARG A 165 -4.05 11.39 26.33
C ARG A 165 -3.12 11.82 25.20
N LEU A 166 -1.90 12.25 25.52
CA LEU A 166 -0.89 12.60 24.52
C LEU A 166 -0.64 11.43 23.56
N PHE A 167 -0.37 10.25 24.11
CA PHE A 167 -0.16 9.03 23.33
C PHE A 167 -1.36 8.67 22.42
N THR A 168 -2.57 8.75 22.96
CA THR A 168 -3.79 8.44 22.19
C THR A 168 -4.01 9.46 21.07
N ASN A 169 -3.78 10.75 21.33
CA ASN A 169 -3.99 11.82 20.37
C ASN A 169 -2.97 11.78 19.22
N ILE A 170 -1.69 11.50 19.51
CA ILE A 170 -0.66 11.35 18.47
C ILE A 170 -1.05 10.22 17.51
N ASN A 171 -1.38 9.05 18.03
CA ASN A 171 -1.75 7.90 17.21
C ASN A 171 -3.09 8.07 16.49
N ARG A 172 -4.09 8.70 17.13
CA ARG A 172 -5.41 8.91 16.51
C ARG A 172 -5.35 9.89 15.33
N ASN A 173 -4.47 10.89 15.40
CA ASN A 173 -4.36 11.91 14.36
C ASN A 173 -3.36 11.53 13.25
N ALA A 174 -2.49 10.54 13.48
CA ALA A 174 -1.65 9.96 12.44
C ALA A 174 -2.52 9.20 11.44
N LYS A 175 -2.86 9.84 10.31
CA LYS A 175 -3.50 9.17 9.18
C LYS A 175 -2.43 8.33 8.46
N THR A 176 -2.70 7.05 8.28
CA THR A 176 -1.92 6.21 7.38
C THR A 176 -2.16 6.69 5.95
N THR A 177 -1.11 6.72 5.12
CA THR A 177 -1.27 6.90 3.69
C THR A 177 -2.18 5.81 3.13
N SER A 178 -3.06 6.21 2.22
CA SER A 178 -3.95 5.31 1.51
C SER A 178 -3.16 4.45 0.52
N ALA A 179 -3.70 3.28 0.17
CA ALA A 179 -3.07 2.41 -0.82
C ALA A 179 -2.83 3.12 -2.16
N GLY A 180 -3.71 4.05 -2.55
CA GLY A 180 -3.50 4.86 -3.75
C GLY A 180 -2.28 5.77 -3.62
N GLU A 181 -2.11 6.44 -2.48
CA GLU A 181 -0.97 7.34 -2.24
C GLU A 181 0.35 6.60 -2.28
N ASN A 182 0.38 5.38 -1.72
CA ASN A 182 1.56 4.51 -1.85
C ASN A 182 1.81 4.18 -3.32
N ILE A 183 0.82 3.72 -4.10
CA ILE A 183 1.04 3.41 -5.53
C ILE A 183 1.54 4.64 -6.31
N ALA A 184 1.11 5.85 -5.94
CA ALA A 184 1.51 7.08 -6.62
C ALA A 184 2.90 7.60 -6.24
N LEU A 185 3.43 7.26 -5.06
CA LEU A 185 4.63 7.89 -4.49
C LEU A 185 5.72 6.92 -4.03
N ASP A 186 5.38 5.65 -3.82
CA ASP A 186 6.29 4.63 -3.29
C ASP A 186 7.32 4.26 -4.37
N GLU A 187 8.56 4.66 -4.13
CA GLU A 187 9.73 4.38 -4.98
C GLU A 187 10.48 3.11 -4.56
N ASP A 188 9.97 2.36 -3.58
CA ASP A 188 10.54 1.07 -3.15
C ASP A 188 9.70 -0.12 -3.67
N ASP A 189 8.37 0.03 -3.79
CA ASP A 189 7.49 -0.97 -4.40
C ASP A 189 7.70 -1.05 -5.92
N SER A 190 8.38 -2.11 -6.36
CA SER A 190 8.67 -2.37 -7.77
C SER A 190 7.42 -2.37 -8.65
N PHE A 191 6.29 -2.92 -8.20
CA PHE A 191 5.06 -2.91 -9.00
C PHE A 191 4.41 -1.53 -9.04
N ALA A 192 4.59 -0.70 -8.00
CA ALA A 192 4.15 0.69 -8.02
C ALA A 192 4.97 1.50 -9.03
N ILE A 193 6.30 1.34 -9.02
CA ILE A 193 7.21 1.94 -10.01
C ILE A 193 6.82 1.53 -11.43
N LEU A 194 6.68 0.22 -11.69
CA LEU A 194 6.31 -0.29 -13.01
C LEU A 194 4.91 0.18 -13.46
N THR A 195 3.97 0.30 -12.52
CA THR A 195 2.63 0.87 -12.80
C THR A 195 2.73 2.33 -13.26
N ARG A 196 3.57 3.15 -12.60
CA ARG A 196 3.79 4.55 -13.00
C ARG A 196 4.49 4.64 -14.35
N ARG A 197 5.53 3.82 -14.58
CA ARG A 197 6.20 3.74 -15.88
C ARG A 197 5.24 3.37 -17.02
N LEU A 198 4.30 2.44 -16.81
CA LEU A 198 3.27 2.14 -17.81
C LEU A 198 2.37 3.36 -18.09
N LEU A 199 2.07 4.19 -17.09
CA LEU A 199 1.30 5.42 -17.28
C LEU A 199 2.08 6.52 -17.99
N ASP A 200 3.42 6.48 -17.97
CA ASP A 200 4.26 7.48 -18.62
C ASP A 200 4.72 7.06 -20.03
N GLU A 201 5.02 5.76 -20.22
CA GLU A 201 5.74 5.25 -21.38
C GLU A 201 4.90 4.35 -22.30
N ASP A 202 3.85 3.65 -21.82
CA ASP A 202 3.08 2.73 -22.68
C ASP A 202 2.18 3.47 -23.68
N ALA A 203 2.16 3.02 -24.93
CA ALA A 203 1.47 3.70 -26.04
C ALA A 203 -0.05 3.83 -25.86
N PHE A 204 -0.70 2.95 -25.09
CA PHE A 204 -2.14 3.01 -24.82
C PHE A 204 -2.43 3.57 -23.44
N LEU A 205 -1.74 3.10 -22.40
CA LEU A 205 -2.02 3.47 -21.01
C LEU A 205 -1.60 4.89 -20.64
N SER A 206 -0.61 5.46 -21.34
CA SER A 206 -0.20 6.86 -21.16
C SER A 206 -1.16 7.88 -21.76
N GLN A 207 -2.12 7.43 -22.57
CA GLN A 207 -3.08 8.33 -23.18
C GLN A 207 -4.00 8.96 -22.13
N ALA A 208 -4.27 10.25 -22.32
CA ALA A 208 -5.14 11.01 -21.42
C ALA A 208 -6.50 10.32 -21.25
N HIS A 209 -6.96 10.24 -20.00
CA HIS A 209 -8.25 9.66 -19.60
C HIS A 209 -8.41 8.14 -19.75
N VAL A 210 -7.40 7.40 -20.23
CA VAL A 210 -7.47 5.92 -20.30
C VAL A 210 -7.44 5.31 -18.89
N VAL A 211 -6.54 5.78 -18.05
CA VAL A 211 -6.46 5.38 -16.63
C VAL A 211 -6.75 6.58 -15.73
N ASN A 212 -7.73 6.43 -14.84
CA ASN A 212 -7.99 7.44 -13.83
C ASN A 212 -6.91 7.37 -12.74
N VAL A 213 -6.08 8.40 -12.63
CA VAL A 213 -5.12 8.58 -11.53
C VAL A 213 -5.73 9.43 -10.42
N PHE A 214 -6.50 10.48 -10.76
CA PHE A 214 -7.16 11.38 -9.83
C PHE A 214 -8.69 11.36 -10.03
N THR A 215 -9.46 11.41 -8.93
CA THR A 215 -10.94 11.54 -8.95
C THR A 215 -11.42 12.98 -8.86
N LYS A 216 -10.67 13.85 -8.19
CA LYS A 216 -10.94 15.28 -8.11
C LYS A 216 -9.61 16.01 -8.03
N VAL A 217 -9.41 16.95 -8.96
CA VAL A 217 -8.40 18.01 -8.84
C VAL A 217 -9.19 19.21 -8.33
N GLY A 218 -9.07 19.52 -7.05
CA GLY A 218 -9.73 20.68 -6.47
C GLY A 218 -9.35 21.95 -7.23
N LYS A 219 -10.34 22.61 -7.86
CA LYS A 219 -10.10 23.82 -8.66
C LYS A 219 -9.65 25.02 -7.80
N ASP A 220 -9.92 25.00 -6.49
CA ASP A 220 -9.72 26.14 -5.59
C ASP A 220 -8.86 25.84 -4.34
N ASP A 221 -8.70 24.57 -3.94
CA ASP A 221 -8.00 24.17 -2.70
C ASP A 221 -6.75 23.30 -2.94
N GLY A 222 -6.47 22.93 -4.20
CA GLY A 222 -5.37 22.03 -4.53
C GLY A 222 -5.54 20.61 -3.97
N GLU A 223 -6.73 20.24 -3.47
CA GLU A 223 -6.97 18.91 -2.92
C GLU A 223 -6.97 17.89 -4.07
N LEU A 224 -5.86 17.15 -4.17
CA LEU A 224 -5.73 16.02 -5.08
C LEU A 224 -6.26 14.78 -4.38
N ARG A 225 -7.36 14.23 -4.90
CA ARG A 225 -7.87 12.93 -4.46
C ARG A 225 -7.55 11.88 -5.50
N LEU A 226 -6.82 10.84 -5.10
CA LEU A 226 -6.50 9.73 -5.98
C LEU A 226 -7.75 8.94 -6.37
N ALA A 227 -7.64 8.23 -7.49
CA ALA A 227 -8.74 7.45 -8.01
C ALA A 227 -9.05 6.24 -7.13
N SER A 228 -10.35 6.00 -6.92
CA SER A 228 -10.79 4.77 -6.26
C SER A 228 -10.71 3.58 -7.23
N ARG A 229 -10.85 2.36 -6.70
CA ARG A 229 -11.01 1.15 -7.53
C ARG A 229 -12.29 1.14 -8.38
N GLN A 230 -13.27 1.98 -8.06
CA GLN A 230 -14.52 2.06 -8.80
C GLN A 230 -14.40 3.04 -9.96
N VAL A 231 -14.91 2.64 -11.13
CA VAL A 231 -15.01 3.50 -12.31
C VAL A 231 -16.48 3.57 -12.75
N SER A 232 -17.03 4.79 -12.70
CA SER A 232 -18.44 5.06 -13.06
C SER A 232 -18.79 4.60 -14.47
N SER A 233 -20.05 4.20 -14.69
CA SER A 233 -20.56 3.85 -16.03
C SER A 233 -20.45 5.00 -17.03
N THR A 234 -20.39 6.26 -16.56
CA THR A 234 -20.26 7.45 -17.40
C THR A 234 -18.82 7.85 -17.68
N SER A 235 -17.83 7.23 -17.02
CA SER A 235 -16.42 7.54 -17.21
C SER A 235 -15.91 6.92 -18.51
N PRO A 236 -15.14 7.67 -19.32
CA PRO A 236 -14.48 7.12 -20.50
C PRO A 236 -13.27 6.24 -20.14
N ALA A 237 -12.80 6.27 -18.89
CA ALA A 237 -11.62 5.52 -18.50
C ALA A 237 -11.83 4.02 -18.64
N TRP A 238 -10.79 3.34 -19.12
CA TRP A 238 -10.69 1.88 -19.10
C TRP A 238 -10.57 1.38 -17.65
N SER A 239 -9.67 1.99 -16.87
CA SER A 239 -9.39 1.56 -15.49
C SER A 239 -8.99 2.72 -14.57
N SER A 240 -8.50 2.41 -13.38
CA SER A 240 -7.91 3.35 -12.43
C SER A 240 -6.57 2.85 -11.90
N ILE A 241 -5.74 3.76 -11.38
CA ILE A 241 -4.39 3.42 -10.92
C ILE A 241 -4.34 2.25 -9.92
N PRO A 242 -5.26 2.08 -8.94
CA PRO A 242 -5.18 0.93 -8.03
C PRO A 242 -5.50 -0.39 -8.72
N VAL A 243 -6.35 -0.36 -9.75
CA VAL A 243 -6.73 -1.56 -10.50
C VAL A 243 -5.64 -1.94 -11.49
N LEU A 244 -5.00 -0.96 -12.13
CA LEU A 244 -3.81 -1.19 -12.96
C LEU A 244 -2.68 -1.81 -12.13
N TYR A 245 -2.41 -1.28 -10.94
CA TYR A 245 -1.44 -1.88 -10.01
C TYR A 245 -1.81 -3.33 -9.65
N ASP A 246 -3.08 -3.61 -9.34
CA ASP A 246 -3.55 -4.97 -9.06
C ASP A 246 -3.29 -5.88 -10.29
N ILE A 247 -3.53 -5.43 -11.53
CA ILE A 247 -3.23 -6.21 -12.75
C ILE A 247 -1.73 -6.45 -12.92
N VAL A 248 -0.93 -5.38 -12.85
CA VAL A 248 0.54 -5.41 -12.99
C VAL A 248 1.16 -6.41 -12.03
N LYS A 249 0.70 -6.41 -10.78
CA LYS A 249 1.18 -7.34 -9.75
C LYS A 249 0.84 -8.80 -10.05
N GLU A 250 -0.35 -9.07 -10.60
CA GLU A 250 -0.76 -10.45 -10.90
C GLU A 250 -0.05 -10.98 -12.16
N ILE A 251 0.10 -10.17 -13.22
CA ILE A 251 0.75 -10.62 -14.46
C ILE A 251 2.28 -10.48 -14.43
N GLY A 252 2.83 -9.80 -13.42
CA GLY A 252 4.27 -9.64 -13.22
C GLY A 252 4.83 -10.43 -12.03
N PHE A 253 4.04 -11.35 -11.46
CA PHE A 253 4.37 -12.06 -10.22
C PHE A 253 5.67 -12.88 -10.25
N ASP A 254 6.08 -13.32 -11.45
CA ASP A 254 7.26 -14.13 -11.76
C ASP A 254 8.44 -13.30 -12.29
N LEU A 255 8.29 -11.98 -12.39
CA LEU A 255 9.33 -11.11 -12.92
C LEU A 255 10.51 -10.98 -11.94
N PRO A 256 11.72 -10.69 -12.45
CA PRO A 256 12.91 -10.50 -11.61
C PRO A 256 12.71 -9.52 -10.45
N CYS A 257 11.97 -8.43 -10.65
CA CYS A 257 11.68 -7.45 -9.60
C CYS A 257 10.80 -8.00 -8.46
N ALA A 258 10.09 -9.12 -8.67
CA ALA A 258 9.24 -9.75 -7.67
C ALA A 258 9.99 -10.72 -6.73
N ALA A 259 11.25 -11.07 -7.05
CA ALA A 259 12.04 -12.03 -6.28
C ALA A 259 12.54 -11.48 -4.92
N GLY A 260 12.52 -10.15 -4.74
CA GLY A 260 12.95 -9.47 -3.51
C GLY A 260 11.87 -9.43 -2.42
N ARG A 261 12.27 -9.08 -1.19
CA ARG A 261 11.29 -8.69 -0.16
C ARG A 261 10.66 -7.36 -0.59
N SER A 262 9.33 -7.23 -0.46
CA SER A 262 8.55 -6.02 -0.79
C SER A 262 9.05 -4.71 -0.17
N ALA A 263 9.95 -4.76 0.82
CA ALA A 263 10.52 -3.61 1.51
C ALA A 263 11.87 -3.14 0.93
N GLN A 264 12.43 -3.84 -0.06
CA GLN A 264 13.69 -3.48 -0.69
C GLN A 264 13.47 -3.19 -2.17
N ARG A 265 13.79 -1.96 -2.58
CA ARG A 265 13.75 -1.51 -3.97
C ARG A 265 14.62 -2.40 -4.85
N ALA A 266 14.10 -2.84 -5.99
CA ALA A 266 14.89 -3.52 -7.00
C ALA A 266 15.88 -2.54 -7.67
N ALA A 267 17.02 -3.05 -8.13
CA ALA A 267 17.96 -2.25 -8.92
C ALA A 267 17.31 -1.75 -10.22
N ASP A 268 17.76 -0.61 -10.73
CA ASP A 268 17.17 0.01 -11.93
C ASP A 268 17.25 -0.93 -13.15
N GLU A 269 18.35 -1.69 -13.30
CA GLU A 269 18.48 -2.66 -14.40
C GLU A 269 17.45 -3.81 -14.30
N ILE A 270 17.10 -4.22 -13.08
CA ILE A 270 16.07 -5.23 -12.84
C ILE A 270 14.68 -4.66 -13.15
N LEU A 271 14.44 -3.40 -12.78
CA LEU A 271 13.20 -2.69 -13.09
C LEU A 271 13.04 -2.51 -14.60
N ASP A 272 14.10 -2.17 -15.33
CA ASP A 272 14.08 -2.04 -16.79
C ASP A 272 13.75 -3.36 -17.49
N GLN A 273 14.45 -4.45 -17.12
CA GLN A 273 14.16 -5.78 -17.67
C GLN A 273 12.72 -6.23 -17.36
N SER A 274 12.26 -5.97 -16.13
CA SER A 274 10.90 -6.31 -15.73
C SER A 274 9.86 -5.47 -16.48
N TYR A 275 10.17 -4.20 -16.74
CA TYR A 275 9.30 -3.30 -17.50
C TYR A 275 9.11 -3.77 -18.94
N GLU A 276 10.18 -4.14 -19.65
CA GLU A 276 10.10 -4.60 -21.05
C GLU A 276 9.15 -5.81 -21.20
N ILE A 277 9.28 -6.80 -20.30
CA ILE A 277 8.42 -7.98 -20.29
C ILE A 277 6.99 -7.59 -19.93
N LEU A 278 6.82 -6.78 -18.88
CA LEU A 278 5.51 -6.38 -18.38
C LEU A 278 4.73 -5.55 -19.41
N ALA A 279 5.38 -4.61 -20.10
CA ALA A 279 4.76 -3.80 -21.14
C ALA A 279 4.24 -4.68 -22.29
N THR A 280 5.02 -5.67 -22.71
CA THR A 280 4.60 -6.66 -23.72
C THR A 280 3.38 -7.46 -23.23
N ARG A 281 3.46 -8.01 -22.01
CA ARG A 281 2.35 -8.76 -21.39
C ARG A 281 1.08 -7.92 -21.26
N MET A 282 1.20 -6.65 -20.90
CA MET A 282 0.07 -5.73 -20.75
C MET A 282 -0.63 -5.49 -22.10
N GLN A 283 0.14 -5.28 -23.17
CA GLN A 283 -0.40 -5.10 -24.52
C GLN A 283 -1.10 -6.34 -25.03
N GLU A 284 -0.47 -7.51 -24.90
CA GLU A 284 -1.04 -8.80 -25.31
C GLU A 284 -2.30 -9.13 -24.50
N LEU A 285 -2.32 -8.86 -23.19
CA LEU A 285 -3.50 -9.04 -22.35
C LEU A 285 -4.67 -8.17 -22.82
N LEU A 286 -4.44 -6.88 -23.11
CA LEU A 286 -5.49 -5.98 -23.59
C LEU A 286 -6.04 -6.42 -24.96
N ASP A 287 -5.20 -6.96 -25.83
CA ASP A 287 -5.62 -7.45 -27.14
C ASP A 287 -6.35 -8.78 -27.06
N ALA A 288 -5.85 -9.71 -26.25
CA ALA A 288 -6.49 -10.99 -25.96
C ALA A 288 -7.85 -10.80 -25.29
N CYS A 289 -8.02 -9.76 -24.50
CA CYS A 289 -9.30 -9.45 -23.86
C CYS A 289 -10.26 -8.73 -24.82
N GLY A 290 -10.66 -9.40 -25.90
CA GLY A 290 -11.70 -8.94 -26.82
C GLY A 290 -11.25 -7.82 -27.76
N ASN A 291 -9.94 -7.71 -28.00
CA ASN A 291 -9.32 -6.65 -28.81
C ASN A 291 -9.62 -5.25 -28.24
N LEU A 292 -9.50 -5.12 -26.91
CA LEU A 292 -10.00 -3.96 -26.18
C LEU A 292 -9.33 -2.67 -26.64
N ARG A 293 -8.00 -2.65 -26.83
CA ARG A 293 -7.28 -1.41 -27.21
C ARG A 293 -7.87 -0.83 -28.48
N ARG A 294 -7.99 -1.65 -29.52
CA ARG A 294 -8.60 -1.25 -30.79
C ARG A 294 -10.04 -0.78 -30.61
N ARG A 295 -10.88 -1.54 -29.88
CA ARG A 295 -12.27 -1.14 -29.62
C ARG A 295 -12.38 0.19 -28.87
N TYR A 296 -11.45 0.45 -27.95
CA TYR A 296 -11.41 1.69 -27.18
C TYR A 296 -10.97 2.86 -28.06
N THR A 297 -9.87 2.70 -28.82
CA THR A 297 -9.31 3.74 -29.69
C THR A 297 -10.21 4.08 -30.86
N ASP A 298 -10.87 3.08 -31.46
CA ASP A 298 -11.79 3.27 -32.58
C ASP A 298 -13.16 3.84 -32.12
N ALA A 299 -13.44 3.87 -30.81
CA ALA A 299 -14.71 4.36 -30.31
C ALA A 299 -14.76 5.89 -30.27
N VAL A 300 -15.76 6.45 -30.96
CA VAL A 300 -16.09 7.89 -30.88
C VAL A 300 -16.33 8.33 -29.43
N THR A 301 -16.94 7.45 -28.63
CA THR A 301 -17.23 7.71 -27.23
C THR A 301 -16.79 6.52 -26.37
N PRO A 302 -15.60 6.54 -25.75
CA PRO A 302 -15.09 5.40 -24.99
C PRO A 302 -15.99 4.92 -23.83
N LYS A 303 -16.79 5.82 -23.24
CA LYS A 303 -17.79 5.43 -22.22
C LYS A 303 -18.84 4.46 -22.76
N ASP A 304 -19.12 4.47 -24.06
CA ASP A 304 -20.08 3.55 -24.69
C ASP A 304 -19.47 2.15 -24.91
N VAL A 305 -18.13 2.03 -24.96
CA VAL A 305 -17.44 0.73 -24.89
C VAL A 305 -17.65 0.11 -23.50
N ARG A 306 -17.62 0.95 -22.46
CA ARG A 306 -17.95 0.53 -21.09
C ARG A 306 -19.44 0.19 -21.00
N ALA A 307 -20.33 1.15 -21.18
CA ALA A 307 -21.74 1.03 -20.86
C ALA A 307 -22.58 1.78 -21.91
N PRO A 308 -22.90 1.13 -23.04
CA PRO A 308 -23.64 1.80 -24.11
C PRO A 308 -25.06 2.16 -23.64
N LYS A 309 -25.49 3.38 -23.96
CA LYS A 309 -26.73 3.97 -23.47
C LYS A 309 -27.94 3.05 -23.65
N GLY A 310 -28.63 2.74 -22.54
CA GLY A 310 -29.85 1.92 -22.52
C GLY A 310 -29.59 0.40 -22.65
N ARG A 311 -28.34 -0.01 -22.84
CA ARG A 311 -27.91 -1.40 -23.02
C ARG A 311 -26.56 -1.64 -22.35
N ASP A 312 -26.44 -1.27 -21.07
CA ASP A 312 -25.18 -1.38 -20.30
C ASP A 312 -24.59 -2.81 -20.35
N GLY A 313 -25.45 -3.84 -20.47
CA GLY A 313 -25.07 -5.25 -20.59
C GLY A 313 -24.43 -5.65 -21.93
N ALA A 314 -24.55 -4.81 -22.97
CA ALA A 314 -23.81 -4.98 -24.23
C ALA A 314 -22.40 -4.37 -24.16
N GLY A 315 -22.04 -3.75 -23.03
CA GLY A 315 -20.73 -3.19 -22.79
C GLY A 315 -19.64 -4.25 -22.64
N HIS A 316 -18.40 -3.83 -22.85
CA HIS A 316 -17.23 -4.70 -22.79
C HIS A 316 -16.89 -5.09 -21.34
N PRO A 317 -16.79 -6.40 -21.00
CA PRO A 317 -16.45 -6.86 -19.66
C PRO A 317 -15.13 -6.33 -19.14
N PHE A 318 -14.09 -6.33 -19.99
CA PHE A 318 -12.76 -5.84 -19.62
C PHE A 318 -12.65 -4.32 -19.41
N MET A 319 -13.76 -3.58 -19.55
CA MET A 319 -13.86 -2.20 -19.05
C MET A 319 -14.26 -2.17 -17.57
N ARG A 320 -14.61 -3.28 -16.92
CA ARG A 320 -15.02 -3.30 -15.51
C ARG A 320 -13.88 -3.70 -14.59
N PRO A 321 -13.60 -2.91 -13.53
CA PRO A 321 -12.57 -3.24 -12.55
C PRO A 321 -12.66 -4.64 -11.95
N ILE A 322 -13.88 -5.10 -11.60
CA ILE A 322 -14.05 -6.44 -11.02
C ILE A 322 -13.61 -7.54 -11.99
N VAL A 323 -13.90 -7.38 -13.29
CA VAL A 323 -13.52 -8.33 -14.35
C VAL A 323 -12.02 -8.28 -14.59
N GLN A 324 -11.45 -7.07 -14.70
CA GLN A 324 -10.01 -6.86 -14.91
C GLN A 324 -9.17 -7.60 -13.85
N VAL A 325 -9.52 -7.43 -12.56
CA VAL A 325 -8.82 -8.10 -11.46
C VAL A 325 -8.98 -9.62 -11.51
N GLN A 326 -10.17 -10.15 -11.82
CA GLN A 326 -10.35 -11.61 -11.86
C GLN A 326 -9.66 -12.26 -13.05
N VAL A 327 -9.62 -11.59 -14.21
CA VAL A 327 -8.88 -12.05 -15.38
C VAL A 327 -7.38 -12.10 -15.06
N ALA A 328 -6.82 -11.04 -14.48
CA ALA A 328 -5.40 -11.02 -14.10
C ALA A 328 -5.04 -12.12 -13.07
N ARG A 329 -5.93 -12.39 -12.11
CA ARG A 329 -5.79 -13.51 -11.16
C ARG A 329 -5.87 -14.88 -11.83
N ALA A 330 -6.79 -15.07 -12.76
CA ALA A 330 -6.88 -16.31 -13.52
C ALA A 330 -5.62 -16.52 -14.37
N VAL A 331 -5.09 -15.44 -14.97
CA VAL A 331 -3.84 -15.48 -15.72
C VAL A 331 -2.69 -15.96 -14.85
N ARG A 332 -2.47 -15.31 -13.70
CA ARG A 332 -1.47 -15.73 -12.72
C ARG A 332 -1.64 -17.19 -12.33
N HIS A 333 -2.86 -17.62 -12.01
CA HIS A 333 -3.14 -18.97 -11.54
C HIS A 333 -2.60 -20.05 -12.49
N PHE A 334 -2.81 -19.88 -13.80
CA PHE A 334 -2.37 -20.86 -14.78
C PHE A 334 -0.86 -20.83 -15.01
N LEU A 335 -0.24 -19.65 -15.01
CA LEU A 335 1.20 -19.49 -15.14
C LEU A 335 1.94 -20.06 -13.92
N GLU A 336 1.48 -19.72 -12.71
CA GLU A 336 2.07 -20.16 -11.45
C GLU A 336 2.01 -21.70 -11.29
N GLN A 337 1.03 -22.34 -11.91
CA GLN A 337 0.90 -23.80 -11.92
C GLN A 337 1.55 -24.48 -13.12
N GLY A 338 2.05 -23.72 -14.09
CA GLY A 338 2.55 -24.25 -15.36
C GLY A 338 1.49 -25.04 -16.15
N THR A 339 0.20 -24.73 -15.98
CA THR A 339 -0.88 -25.44 -16.68
C THR A 339 -1.05 -24.94 -18.11
N LEU A 340 -0.83 -23.64 -18.34
CA LEU A 340 -0.86 -23.02 -19.66
C LEU A 340 0.32 -22.06 -19.79
N GLU A 341 0.96 -22.08 -20.96
CA GLU A 341 1.92 -21.06 -21.36
C GLU A 341 1.23 -19.75 -21.74
N TRP A 342 1.95 -18.63 -21.64
CA TRP A 342 1.40 -17.29 -21.88
C TRP A 342 0.68 -17.15 -23.22
N SER A 343 1.26 -17.66 -24.32
CA SER A 343 0.66 -17.55 -25.65
C SER A 343 -0.66 -18.31 -25.79
N GLU A 344 -0.75 -19.50 -25.21
CA GLU A 344 -1.97 -20.31 -25.25
C GLU A 344 -3.07 -19.68 -24.38
N LEU A 345 -2.67 -19.13 -23.23
CA LEU A 345 -3.56 -18.40 -22.34
C LEU A 345 -4.20 -17.18 -23.02
N MET A 346 -3.40 -16.39 -23.75
CA MET A 346 -3.92 -15.24 -24.51
C MET A 346 -4.88 -15.67 -25.62
N LYS A 347 -4.58 -16.78 -26.30
CA LYS A 347 -5.49 -17.35 -27.31
C LYS A 347 -6.84 -17.75 -26.69
N ARG A 348 -6.84 -18.46 -25.56
CA ARG A 348 -8.08 -18.86 -24.87
C ARG A 348 -8.88 -17.67 -24.36
N LEU A 349 -8.22 -16.60 -23.89
CA LEU A 349 -8.89 -15.35 -23.54
C LEU A 349 -9.55 -14.69 -24.76
N ALA A 350 -8.90 -14.73 -25.93
CA ALA A 350 -9.43 -14.16 -27.16
C ALA A 350 -10.66 -14.90 -27.69
N ASP A 351 -10.78 -16.20 -27.42
CA ASP A 351 -11.91 -17.02 -27.83
C ASP A 351 -13.17 -16.81 -26.96
N LEU A 352 -13.05 -16.14 -25.80
CA LEU A 352 -14.20 -15.82 -24.94
C LEU A 352 -15.16 -14.81 -25.58
N ASP A 353 -16.44 -14.93 -25.26
CA ASP A 353 -17.46 -13.94 -25.65
C ASP A 353 -17.41 -12.72 -24.73
N TRP A 354 -16.71 -11.67 -25.17
CA TRP A 354 -16.51 -10.42 -24.43
C TRP A 354 -17.75 -9.49 -24.43
N ARG A 355 -18.91 -10.02 -24.07
CA ARG A 355 -20.13 -9.28 -23.74
C ARG A 355 -20.46 -9.44 -22.26
N MET A 356 -20.88 -8.37 -21.59
CA MET A 356 -21.15 -8.43 -20.14
C MET A 356 -22.23 -9.45 -19.76
N SER A 357 -23.24 -9.63 -20.61
CA SER A 357 -24.31 -10.61 -20.42
C SER A 357 -23.91 -12.05 -20.80
N ALA A 358 -22.75 -12.27 -21.41
CA ALA A 358 -22.29 -13.60 -21.82
C ALA A 358 -21.48 -14.28 -20.70
N ALA A 359 -21.43 -15.62 -20.73
CA ALA A 359 -20.53 -16.36 -19.87
C ALA A 359 -19.06 -16.11 -20.26
N PRO A 360 -18.12 -16.11 -19.29
CA PRO A 360 -18.33 -16.25 -17.84
C PRO A 360 -18.75 -14.95 -17.13
N PHE A 361 -18.76 -13.81 -17.83
CA PHE A 361 -18.96 -12.46 -17.28
C PHE A 361 -20.35 -12.18 -16.70
N SER A 362 -21.36 -12.94 -17.14
CA SER A 362 -22.74 -12.87 -16.63
C SER A 362 -22.84 -13.06 -15.12
N SER A 363 -21.85 -13.71 -14.49
CA SER A 363 -21.72 -13.82 -13.03
C SER A 363 -21.56 -12.48 -12.29
N CYS A 364 -21.21 -11.42 -13.02
CA CYS A 364 -21.11 -10.05 -12.52
C CYS A 364 -22.22 -9.13 -13.08
N TRP A 365 -23.26 -9.69 -13.70
CA TRP A 365 -24.35 -8.95 -14.32
C TRP A 365 -25.72 -9.47 -13.87
N ILE A 366 -26.57 -8.57 -13.40
CA ILE A 366 -27.96 -8.89 -13.03
C ILE A 366 -28.87 -8.22 -14.06
N GLU A 367 -29.58 -9.03 -14.83
CA GLU A 367 -30.58 -8.54 -15.78
C GLU A 367 -31.79 -7.95 -15.04
N THR A 368 -32.22 -6.78 -15.49
CA THR A 368 -33.43 -6.12 -15.00
C THR A 368 -34.15 -5.50 -16.19
N PRO A 369 -34.93 -6.28 -16.97
CA PRO A 369 -35.48 -5.86 -18.26
C PRO A 369 -36.31 -4.57 -18.20
N ASP A 370 -37.04 -4.38 -17.10
CA ASP A 370 -37.89 -3.20 -16.87
C ASP A 370 -37.11 -1.95 -16.40
N GLY A 371 -35.81 -2.09 -16.15
CA GLY A 371 -34.95 -1.00 -15.68
C GLY A 371 -34.44 -0.09 -16.81
N PRO A 372 -34.10 1.18 -16.52
CA PRO A 372 -33.64 2.14 -17.53
C PRO A 372 -32.33 1.76 -18.22
N LYS A 373 -31.59 0.81 -17.64
CA LYS A 373 -30.32 0.28 -18.15
C LYS A 373 -30.40 -1.19 -18.57
N GLN A 374 -31.59 -1.79 -18.44
CA GLN A 374 -31.87 -3.22 -18.67
C GLN A 374 -31.01 -4.20 -17.84
N GLY A 375 -30.30 -3.70 -16.83
CA GLY A 375 -29.53 -4.49 -15.89
C GLY A 375 -28.61 -3.64 -15.02
N LYS A 376 -27.91 -4.29 -14.11
CA LYS A 376 -26.93 -3.67 -13.20
C LYS A 376 -25.74 -4.58 -12.94
N MET A 377 -24.59 -3.98 -12.65
CA MET A 377 -23.41 -4.72 -12.20
C MET A 377 -23.65 -5.34 -10.83
N ALA A 378 -23.24 -6.60 -10.65
CA ALA A 378 -23.07 -7.24 -9.36
C ALA A 378 -21.61 -7.13 -8.94
N THR A 379 -21.34 -6.35 -7.90
CA THR A 379 -19.98 -6.00 -7.46
C THR A 379 -19.61 -6.59 -6.10
N ALA A 380 -20.43 -7.50 -5.58
CA ALA A 380 -20.14 -8.18 -4.33
C ALA A 380 -18.92 -9.10 -4.48
N LYS A 381 -18.23 -9.39 -3.37
CA LYS A 381 -17.00 -10.20 -3.37
C LYS A 381 -17.27 -11.60 -3.92
N GLU A 382 -18.44 -12.14 -3.63
CA GLU A 382 -18.92 -13.45 -4.06
C GLU A 382 -19.07 -13.51 -5.59
N ASN A 383 -19.54 -12.44 -6.24
CA ASN A 383 -19.63 -12.37 -7.70
C ASN A 383 -18.25 -12.37 -8.35
N GLY A 384 -17.30 -11.64 -7.77
CA GLY A 384 -15.90 -11.67 -8.23
C GLY A 384 -15.28 -13.06 -8.07
N GLN A 385 -15.48 -13.69 -6.91
CA GLN A 385 -14.98 -15.05 -6.68
C GLN A 385 -15.59 -16.06 -7.68
N LEU A 386 -16.89 -15.95 -7.93
CA LEU A 386 -17.58 -16.79 -8.91
C LEU A 386 -17.04 -16.55 -10.32
N LEU A 387 -16.81 -15.30 -10.74
CA LEU A 387 -16.22 -14.98 -12.03
C LEU A 387 -14.84 -15.63 -12.18
N TYR A 388 -14.00 -15.54 -11.15
CA TYR A 388 -12.70 -16.20 -11.14
C TYR A 388 -12.82 -17.72 -11.32
N GLU A 389 -13.69 -18.39 -10.56
CA GLU A 389 -13.91 -19.84 -10.69
C GLU A 389 -14.41 -20.24 -12.08
N LEU A 390 -15.30 -19.43 -12.67
CA LEU A 390 -15.80 -19.67 -14.02
C LEU A 390 -14.74 -19.42 -15.09
N LEU A 391 -13.88 -18.40 -14.95
CA LEU A 391 -12.74 -18.20 -15.83
C LEU A 391 -11.83 -19.43 -15.82
N LEU A 392 -11.53 -20.00 -14.64
CA LEU A 392 -10.71 -21.21 -14.57
C LEU A 392 -11.32 -22.37 -15.35
N VAL A 393 -12.64 -22.56 -15.22
CA VAL A 393 -13.38 -23.64 -15.89
C VAL A 393 -13.51 -23.42 -17.40
N HIS A 394 -13.64 -22.17 -17.85
CA HIS A 394 -13.67 -21.84 -19.28
C HIS A 394 -12.30 -21.98 -19.94
N MET A 395 -11.24 -21.64 -19.21
CA MET A 395 -9.91 -21.58 -19.79
C MET A 395 -9.20 -22.93 -19.77
N ALA A 396 -9.14 -23.61 -18.62
CA ALA A 396 -8.54 -24.94 -18.52
C ALA A 396 -9.07 -25.64 -17.26
N PRO A 397 -10.25 -26.30 -17.35
CA PRO A 397 -10.80 -27.04 -16.23
C PRO A 397 -9.89 -28.23 -15.90
N ARG A 398 -9.79 -28.57 -14.61
CA ARG A 398 -8.98 -29.71 -14.14
C ARG A 398 -9.77 -30.97 -13.88
N SER A 399 -11.08 -30.85 -13.72
CA SER A 399 -11.95 -31.99 -13.45
C SER A 399 -13.41 -31.65 -13.69
N LYS A 400 -14.21 -32.66 -13.97
CA LYS A 400 -15.68 -32.58 -13.99
C LYS A 400 -16.27 -32.06 -12.66
N ALA A 401 -15.63 -32.37 -11.53
CA ALA A 401 -16.07 -31.91 -10.22
C ALA A 401 -15.91 -30.39 -10.06
N GLN A 402 -14.82 -29.81 -10.56
CA GLN A 402 -14.60 -28.35 -10.58
C GLN A 402 -15.67 -27.65 -11.42
N ILE A 403 -15.94 -28.15 -12.63
CA ILE A 403 -16.96 -27.62 -13.54
C ILE A 403 -18.33 -27.64 -12.85
N THR A 404 -18.72 -28.80 -12.32
CA THR A 404 -20.03 -28.98 -11.66
C THR A 404 -20.18 -28.04 -10.46
N ARG A 405 -19.12 -27.84 -9.68
CA ARG A 405 -19.11 -26.91 -8.56
C ARG A 405 -19.31 -25.47 -9.02
N ALA A 406 -18.54 -24.99 -10.01
CA ALA A 406 -18.64 -23.61 -10.49
C ALA A 406 -20.03 -23.31 -11.09
N VAL A 407 -20.58 -24.24 -11.87
CA VAL A 407 -21.94 -24.13 -12.46
C VAL A 407 -23.03 -24.11 -11.38
N ARG A 408 -22.88 -24.93 -10.32
CA ARG A 408 -23.79 -24.91 -9.17
C ARG A 408 -23.69 -23.59 -8.41
N SER A 409 -22.47 -23.13 -8.11
CA SER A 409 -22.23 -21.85 -7.44
C SER A 409 -22.83 -20.67 -8.22
N TYR A 410 -22.77 -20.70 -9.56
CA TYR A 410 -23.48 -19.72 -10.38
C TYR A 410 -24.99 -19.79 -10.16
N SER A 411 -25.57 -20.99 -10.23
CA SER A 411 -27.01 -21.16 -10.09
C SER A 411 -27.52 -20.73 -8.72
N ASP A 412 -26.74 -21.02 -7.68
CA ASP A 412 -27.06 -20.65 -6.30
C ASP A 412 -26.96 -19.14 -6.07
N LEU A 413 -25.96 -18.47 -6.65
CA LEU A 413 -25.73 -17.04 -6.47
C LEU A 413 -26.63 -16.19 -7.37
N MET A 414 -26.70 -16.52 -8.67
CA MET A 414 -27.42 -15.76 -9.69
C MET A 414 -28.91 -16.14 -9.77
N LYS A 415 -29.33 -17.18 -9.06
CA LYS A 415 -30.72 -17.69 -9.05
C LYS A 415 -31.26 -18.02 -10.44
N THR A 416 -30.37 -18.36 -11.36
CA THR A 416 -30.65 -18.69 -12.76
C THR A 416 -29.70 -19.79 -13.21
N LYS A 417 -30.12 -20.62 -14.17
CA LYS A 417 -29.24 -21.67 -14.71
C LYS A 417 -28.05 -21.02 -15.42
N TYR A 418 -26.86 -21.62 -15.27
CA TYR A 418 -25.70 -21.21 -16.05
C TYR A 418 -25.95 -21.38 -17.56
N PRO A 419 -25.66 -20.38 -18.40
CA PRO A 419 -26.05 -20.41 -19.81
C PRO A 419 -25.22 -21.37 -20.66
N VAL A 420 -24.03 -21.79 -20.22
CA VAL A 420 -23.17 -22.75 -20.95
C VAL A 420 -23.41 -24.17 -20.41
N PRO A 421 -23.73 -25.15 -21.28
CA PRO A 421 -23.88 -26.54 -20.87
C PRO A 421 -22.59 -27.11 -20.26
N VAL A 422 -22.75 -28.03 -19.30
CA VAL A 422 -21.58 -28.72 -18.70
C VAL A 422 -20.80 -29.50 -19.75
N ASP A 423 -21.46 -30.09 -20.74
CA ASP A 423 -20.81 -30.88 -21.79
C ASP A 423 -19.87 -30.04 -22.65
N GLU A 424 -20.22 -28.79 -22.95
CA GLU A 424 -19.35 -27.86 -23.68
C GLU A 424 -18.09 -27.51 -22.87
N LEU A 425 -18.23 -27.34 -21.54
CA LEU A 425 -17.10 -27.10 -20.65
C LEU A 425 -16.22 -28.34 -20.47
N LEU A 426 -16.76 -29.55 -20.67
CA LEU A 426 -16.00 -30.80 -20.62
C LEU A 426 -15.09 -30.96 -21.84
N GLU A 427 -15.42 -30.35 -23.00
CA GLU A 427 -14.56 -30.38 -24.19
C GLU A 427 -13.21 -29.69 -23.94
N ALA A 428 -13.14 -28.78 -22.98
CA ALA A 428 -11.91 -28.11 -22.58
C ALA A 428 -11.05 -28.92 -21.58
N LEU A 429 -11.51 -30.09 -21.11
CA LEU A 429 -10.70 -30.97 -20.25
C LEU A 429 -9.51 -31.56 -21.02
N PRO A 430 -8.34 -31.73 -20.37
CA PRO A 430 -7.24 -32.50 -20.94
C PRO A 430 -7.69 -33.93 -21.29
N ALA A 431 -7.24 -34.45 -22.43
CA ALA A 431 -7.66 -35.75 -22.96
C ALA A 431 -7.38 -36.95 -22.04
N GLU A 432 -6.52 -36.81 -21.03
CA GLU A 432 -6.19 -37.85 -20.05
C GLU A 432 -7.24 -37.98 -18.93
N ASP A 433 -8.19 -37.03 -18.80
CA ASP A 433 -9.16 -36.93 -17.71
C ASP A 433 -10.64 -36.99 -18.17
N VAL A 434 -10.90 -37.38 -19.43
CA VAL A 434 -12.25 -37.49 -20.05
C VAL A 434 -12.93 -38.83 -19.76
#